data_AF-A0A0G4H5H8-F1
#
_entry.id   AF-A0A0G4H5H8-F1
#
_cell.length_a   1.000
_cell.length_b   1.000
_cell.length_c   1.000
_cell.angle_alpha   90.00
_cell.angle_beta   90.00
_cell.angle_gamma   90.00
#
_symmetry.space_group_name_H-M   'P 1'
#
loop_
_entity.id
_entity.type
_entity.pdbx_description
1 polymer ?
#
loop_
_entity_poly.entity_id
_entity_poly.type
_entity_poly.pdbx_seq_one_letter_code
_entity_poly.pdbx_strand_id
1 'polypeptide(L)'
;MDEVEAFLERRVFKWKATKMCTVCKKEIVRGLVEPVEYSCPTLWRLYHGYVMLKRNCPNQTHVSVVKVSDLRSEERHQVWKMILQHKKQHKQSNQSDSSGG
;
A
#
# COMPACT_ATOMS: atom_id res chain seq x y z
N MET A 1 -13.80 -12.22 13.95
CA MET A 1 -12.99 -10.98 14.04
C MET A 1 -13.81 -9.89 13.39
N ASP A 2 -14.09 -8.80 14.11
CA ASP A 2 -14.82 -7.64 13.59
C ASP A 2 -14.07 -7.04 12.38
N GLU A 3 -14.77 -6.48 11.40
CA GLU A 3 -14.18 -5.80 10.24
C GLU A 3 -13.29 -4.63 10.68
N VAL A 4 -13.69 -3.93 11.74
CA VAL A 4 -12.90 -2.83 12.33
C VAL A 4 -11.61 -3.37 12.93
N GLU A 5 -11.69 -4.45 13.72
CA GLU A 5 -10.52 -5.09 14.32
C GLU A 5 -9.54 -5.59 13.25
N ALA A 6 -10.08 -6.26 12.22
CA ALA A 6 -9.28 -6.71 11.08
C ALA A 6 -8.63 -5.54 10.32
N PHE A 7 -9.28 -4.38 10.24
CA PHE A 7 -8.70 -3.17 9.66
C PHE A 7 -7.57 -2.60 10.52
N LEU A 8 -7.74 -2.53 11.84
CA LEU A 8 -6.75 -2.00 12.77
C LEU A 8 -5.47 -2.86 12.82
N GLU A 9 -5.62 -4.17 12.63
CA GLU A 9 -4.50 -5.12 12.60
C GLU A 9 -3.74 -5.17 11.25
N ARG A 10 -4.24 -4.48 10.21
CA ARG A 10 -3.52 -4.40 8.92
C ARG A 10 -2.17 -3.71 9.08
N ARG A 11 -1.17 -4.22 8.35
CA ARG A 11 0.11 -3.54 8.18
C ARG A 11 0.08 -2.61 6.99
N VAL A 12 0.68 -1.44 7.15
CA VAL A 12 0.80 -0.41 6.12
C VAL A 12 2.24 0.10 6.04
N PHE A 13 2.56 0.76 4.93
CA PHE A 13 3.81 1.45 4.74
C PHE A 13 3.66 2.94 5.05
N LYS A 14 4.53 3.44 5.93
CA LYS A 14 4.67 4.86 6.26
C LYS A 14 5.98 5.41 5.72
N TRP A 15 5.89 6.37 4.83
CA TRP A 15 7.03 6.92 4.11
C TRP A 15 7.77 8.00 4.90
N LYS A 16 9.10 7.89 4.95
CA LYS A 16 10.00 8.79 5.71
C LYS A 16 10.70 9.83 4.83
N ALA A 17 10.54 9.76 3.51
CA ALA A 17 11.19 10.66 2.56
C ALA A 17 10.27 10.97 1.38
N THR A 18 10.47 12.13 0.76
CA THR A 18 9.89 12.47 -0.53
C THR A 18 10.90 12.12 -1.62
N LYS A 19 10.54 11.23 -2.55
CA LYS A 19 11.40 10.80 -3.65
C LYS A 19 10.60 10.16 -4.77
N MET A 20 11.17 10.12 -5.96
CA MET A 20 10.66 9.26 -7.03
C MET A 20 11.25 7.86 -6.90
N CYS A 21 10.39 6.83 -6.91
CA CYS A 21 10.83 5.44 -6.99
C CYS A 21 11.50 5.21 -8.35
N THR A 22 12.79 4.88 -8.37
CA THR A 22 13.52 4.70 -9.64
C THR A 22 13.04 3.48 -10.44
N VAL A 23 12.38 2.52 -9.78
CA VAL A 23 11.86 1.28 -10.37
C VAL A 23 10.47 1.48 -10.97
N CYS A 24 9.46 1.84 -10.17
CA CYS A 24 8.08 1.96 -10.62
C CYS A 24 7.67 3.39 -11.01
N LYS A 25 8.60 4.36 -10.94
CA LYS A 25 8.38 5.79 -11.24
C LYS A 25 7.31 6.49 -10.39
N LYS A 26 6.74 5.81 -9.39
CA LYS A 26 5.80 6.39 -8.43
C LYS A 26 6.49 7.48 -7.61
N GLU A 27 5.87 8.64 -7.53
CA GLU A 27 6.22 9.66 -6.56
C GLU A 27 5.79 9.22 -5.16
N ILE A 28 6.74 9.29 -4.23
CA ILE A 28 6.53 8.99 -2.82
C ILE A 28 6.68 10.30 -2.08
N VAL A 29 5.74 10.59 -1.18
CA VAL A 29 5.74 11.80 -0.35
C VAL A 29 6.02 11.42 1.09
N ARG A 30 6.87 12.19 1.78
CA ARG A 30 7.10 12.02 3.23
C ARG A 30 5.77 12.11 3.98
N GLY A 31 5.54 11.17 4.89
CA GLY A 31 4.31 11.10 5.68
C GLY A 31 3.15 10.39 4.98
N LEU A 32 3.26 10.05 3.68
CA LEU A 32 2.30 9.20 3.01
C LEU A 32 2.20 7.85 3.75
N VAL A 33 0.97 7.43 4.01
CA VAL A 33 0.66 6.11 4.54
C VAL A 33 -0.19 5.37 3.51
N GLU A 34 0.22 4.16 3.16
CA GLU A 34 -0.48 3.36 2.16
C GLU A 34 -0.52 1.86 2.50
N PRO A 35 -1.57 1.14 2.06
CA PRO A 35 -1.60 -0.31 2.14
C PRO A 35 -0.38 -0.94 1.46
N VAL A 36 0.14 -2.00 2.08
CA VAL A 36 1.34 -2.71 1.57
C VAL A 36 1.12 -3.20 0.14
N GLU A 37 -0.08 -3.70 -0.15
CA GLU A 37 -0.53 -4.17 -1.45
C GLU A 37 -0.56 -3.08 -2.55
N TYR A 38 -0.57 -1.79 -2.19
CA TYR A 38 -0.58 -0.67 -3.16
C TYR A 38 0.80 -0.04 -3.37
N SER A 39 1.79 -0.57 -2.65
CA SER A 39 3.19 -0.17 -2.82
C SER A 39 3.78 -0.73 -4.12
N CYS A 40 5.00 -0.30 -4.46
CA CYS A 40 5.64 -0.82 -5.65
C CYS A 40 5.90 -2.34 -5.54
N PRO A 41 5.76 -3.12 -6.64
CA PRO A 41 5.88 -4.58 -6.58
C PRO A 41 7.19 -5.08 -5.97
N THR A 42 8.29 -4.36 -6.19
CA THR A 42 9.60 -4.69 -5.61
C THR A 42 9.60 -4.59 -4.09
N LEU A 43 8.99 -3.53 -3.54
CA LEU A 43 8.92 -3.33 -2.09
C LEU A 43 7.96 -4.34 -1.45
N TRP A 44 6.83 -4.61 -2.09
CA TRP A 44 5.88 -5.65 -1.67
C TRP A 44 6.55 -7.03 -1.60
N ARG A 45 7.26 -7.43 -2.66
CA ARG A 45 7.98 -8.72 -2.70
C ARG A 45 9.05 -8.83 -1.63
N LEU A 46 9.78 -7.74 -1.39
CA LEU A 46 10.80 -7.67 -0.34
C LEU A 46 10.19 -7.83 1.05
N TYR A 47 9.08 -7.14 1.33
CA TYR A 47 8.38 -7.23 2.61
C TYR A 47 7.86 -8.65 2.91
N HIS A 48 7.37 -9.35 1.89
CA HIS A 48 6.89 -10.73 2.04
C HIS A 48 7.99 -11.80 1.93
N GLY A 49 9.26 -11.42 1.81
CA GLY A 49 10.39 -12.37 1.77
C GLY A 49 10.56 -13.13 0.44
N TYR A 50 9.85 -12.74 -0.62
CA TYR A 50 9.97 -13.37 -1.94
C TYR A 50 11.31 -13.07 -2.63
N VAL A 51 12.07 -12.08 -2.15
CA VAL A 51 13.39 -11.71 -2.69
C VAL A 51 14.38 -11.58 -1.54
N MET A 52 15.39 -12.46 -1.52
CA MET A 52 16.48 -12.48 -0.54
C MET A 52 17.67 -11.58 -0.90
N LEU A 53 17.75 -11.09 -2.15
CA LEU A 53 18.93 -10.39 -2.67
C LEU A 53 18.96 -8.90 -2.27
N LYS A 54 19.99 -8.57 -1.48
CA LYS A 54 20.43 -7.26 -0.96
C LYS A 54 20.70 -6.15 -2.00
N ARG A 55 20.23 -6.24 -3.25
CA ARG A 55 20.19 -5.08 -4.17
C ARG A 55 18.86 -4.34 -4.02
N ASN A 56 18.71 -3.90 -2.78
CA ASN A 56 17.84 -2.88 -2.21
C ASN A 56 16.84 -2.28 -3.18
N CYS A 57 15.56 -2.62 -2.99
CA CYS A 57 14.55 -1.62 -3.31
C CYS A 57 15.04 -0.31 -2.69
N PRO A 58 15.33 0.74 -3.46
CA PRO A 58 15.99 1.95 -2.96
C PRO A 58 15.09 2.71 -1.97
N ASN A 59 13.89 2.19 -1.75
CA ASN A 59 12.86 2.70 -0.87
C ASN A 59 12.80 1.97 0.48
N GLN A 60 13.46 0.80 0.63
CA GLN A 60 13.41 -0.01 1.85
C GLN A 60 13.82 0.80 3.10
N THR A 61 14.89 1.59 3.01
CA THR A 61 15.38 2.42 4.11
C THR A 61 14.53 3.66 4.37
N HIS A 62 13.63 4.01 3.44
CA HIS A 62 12.76 5.18 3.53
C HIS A 62 11.33 4.84 3.93
N VAL A 63 11.06 3.60 4.33
CA VAL A 63 9.73 3.16 4.75
C VAL A 63 9.79 2.55 6.15
N SER A 64 8.71 2.71 6.90
CA SER A 64 8.42 1.93 8.10
C SER A 64 7.19 1.07 7.85
N VAL A 65 7.20 -0.15 8.38
CA VAL A 65 6.00 -0.98 8.46
C VAL A 65 5.37 -0.74 9.83
N VAL A 66 4.11 -0.31 9.84
CA VAL A 66 3.34 -0.03 11.07
C VAL A 66 1.97 -0.67 10.99
N LYS A 67 1.31 -0.91 12.12
CA LYS A 67 -0.10 -1.29 12.10
C LYS A 67 -0.97 -0.06 11.89
N VAL A 68 -2.19 -0.26 11.38
CA VAL A 68 -3.18 0.82 11.27
C VAL A 68 -3.57 1.35 12.65
N SER A 69 -3.60 0.50 13.68
CA SER A 69 -3.84 0.91 15.07
C SER A 69 -2.81 1.91 15.60
N ASP A 70 -1.57 1.88 15.12
CA ASP A 70 -0.47 2.77 15.54
C ASP A 70 -0.53 4.16 14.86
N LEU A 71 -1.39 4.35 13.86
CA LEU A 71 -1.49 5.58 13.09
C LEU A 71 -2.33 6.65 13.80
N ARG A 72 -2.18 7.92 13.40
CA ARG A 72 -3.11 8.98 13.80
C ARG A 72 -4.47 8.83 13.12
N SER A 73 -5.51 9.47 13.66
CA SER A 73 -6.87 9.47 13.11
C SER A 73 -6.92 9.82 11.63
N GLU A 74 -6.19 10.86 11.23
CA GLU A 74 -6.17 11.36 9.84
C GLU A 74 -5.51 10.33 8.91
N GLU A 75 -4.41 9.72 9.36
CA GLU A 75 -3.68 8.69 8.62
C GLU A 75 -4.53 7.41 8.45
N ARG A 76 -5.25 6.98 9.51
CA ARG A 76 -6.19 5.86 9.40
C ARG A 76 -7.29 6.13 8.38
N HIS A 77 -7.84 7.34 8.40
CA HIS A 77 -8.87 7.75 7.46
C HIS A 77 -8.36 7.80 6.00
N GLN A 78 -7.10 8.20 5.78
CA GLN A 78 -6.46 8.14 4.46
C GLN A 78 -6.34 6.70 3.96
N VAL A 79 -5.84 5.78 4.78
CA VAL A 79 -5.73 4.34 4.43
C VAL A 79 -7.10 3.76 4.09
N TRP A 80 -8.12 4.07 4.89
CA TRP A 80 -9.50 3.63 4.64
C TRP A 80 -10.02 4.11 3.28
N LYS A 81 -9.82 5.40 2.95
CA LYS A 81 -10.21 5.96 1.65
C LYS A 81 -9.52 5.27 0.49
N MET A 82 -8.21 5.02 0.59
CA MET A 82 -7.46 4.32 -0.46
C MET A 82 -8.03 2.92 -0.72
N ILE A 83 -8.31 2.15 0.34
CA ILE A 83 -8.90 0.81 0.22
C ILE A 83 -10.27 0.86 -0.46
N LEU A 84 -11.12 1.82 -0.06
CA LEU A 84 -12.43 2.00 -0.68
C LEU A 84 -12.34 2.38 -2.16
N GLN A 85 -11.42 3.26 -2.54
CA GLN A 85 -11.21 3.66 -3.93
C GLN A 85 -10.74 2.50 -4.79
N HIS A 86 -9.80 1.70 -4.29
CA HIS A 86 -9.30 0.53 -5.01
C HIS A 86 -10.41 -0.51 -5.21
N LYS A 87 -11.22 -0.78 -4.18
CA LYS A 87 -12.39 -1.67 -4.29
C LYS A 87 -13.40 -1.21 -5.35
N LYS A 88 -13.57 0.10 -5.55
CA LYS A 88 -14.47 0.64 -6.60
C LYS A 88 -13.92 0.41 -8.00
N GLN A 89 -12.62 0.62 -8.20
CA GLN A 89 -11.96 0.43 -9.51
C GLN A 89 -12.07 -1.04 -9.98
N HIS A 90 -11.85 -2.01 -9.10
CA HIS A 90 -12.01 -3.44 -9.42
C HIS A 90 -13.45 -3.87 -9.68
N LYS A 91 -14.45 -3.16 -9.14
CA LYS A 91 -15.86 -3.44 -9.44
C LYS A 91 -16.27 -2.95 -10.83
N GLN A 92 -15.67 -1.85 -11.31
CA GLN A 92 -15.98 -1.29 -12.63
C GLN A 92 -15.33 -2.08 -13.77
N SER A 93 -14.12 -2.60 -13.58
CA SER A 93 -13.44 -3.45 -14.58
C SER A 93 -14.13 -4.79 -14.83
N ASN A 94 -14.85 -5.33 -13.82
CA ASN A 94 -15.52 -6.63 -13.93
C ASN A 94 -16.95 -6.54 -14.52
N GLN A 95 -17.46 -5.33 -14.81
CA GLN A 95 -18.76 -5.14 -15.44
C GLN A 95 -18.69 -4.98 -16.96
N SER A 96 -17.49 -4.75 -17.52
CA SER A 96 -17.29 -4.57 -18.98
C SER A 96 -17.11 -5.86 -19.77
N ASP A 97 -16.93 -7.02 -19.12
CA ASP A 97 -16.65 -8.29 -19.80
C ASP A 97 -17.89 -9.20 -19.98
N SER A 98 -19.08 -8.73 -19.61
CA SER A 98 -20.33 -9.52 -19.66
C SER A 98 -21.31 -9.09 -20.76
N SER A 99 -20.84 -8.42 -21.82
CA SER A 99 -21.68 -7.96 -22.93
C SER A 99 -21.00 -8.22 -24.28
N GLY A 100 -20.78 -9.49 -24.60
CA GLY A 100 -20.23 -9.93 -25.88
C GLY A 100 -20.54 -11.40 -26.10
N GLY A 101 -21.83 -11.71 -26.32
CA GLY A 101 -22.34 -13.01 -26.77
C GLY A 101 -23.24 -12.80 -27.98
#